data_AF-A0A2S2PLX7-F1
#
_entry.id   AF-A0A2S2PLX7-F1
#
_cell.length_a   1.000
_cell.length_b   1.000
_cell.length_c   1.000
_cell.angle_alpha   90.00
_cell.angle_beta   90.00
_cell.angle_gamma   90.00
#
_symmetry.space_group_name_H-M   'P 1'
#
loop_
_entity.id
_entity.type
_entity.pdbx_description
1 polymer ?
#
loop_
_entity_poly.entity_id
_entity_poly.type
_entity_poly.pdbx_seq_one_letter_code
_entity_poly.pdbx_strand_id
1 'polypeptide(L)'
;MVKKYRHSELMWQKLAKIHFDGFIYHHETEQLHYDKNYISGIRNCIKTYENGLKENLPLKNKHKLWNFYIDHVIEIRKSYRMKKETIRNFMNETMERAFEEAHDNKALTKAEYYIYWAKNTNKDCHMILRKAVEVIQDSVELWINLISYYLNYDSLEMGIEAFQAGVRALTNKSMPLWEILILYMGNTHPKLLQQLYHEGSHFPYPEVNFVIRPEYLEWSVVHNGILSTRELFIELRDIKPECKQLYTTMISFELTQNSGITKLK
;
A
#
# COMPACT_ATOMS: atom_id res chain seq x y z
N MET A 1 -0.51 40.75 8.22
CA MET A 1 -1.23 39.53 8.72
C MET A 1 -0.32 38.30 8.85
N VAL A 2 0.47 37.98 7.83
CA VAL A 2 1.38 36.80 7.79
C VAL A 2 2.40 36.80 8.93
N LYS A 3 3.01 37.95 9.24
CA LYS A 3 4.00 38.08 10.34
C LYS A 3 3.44 37.66 11.71
N LYS A 4 2.18 37.98 11.99
CA LYS A 4 1.51 37.68 13.26
C LYS A 4 1.23 36.18 13.43
N TYR A 5 0.91 35.48 12.35
CA TYR A 5 0.47 34.09 12.39
C TYR A 5 1.47 33.11 11.74
N ARG A 6 2.73 33.52 11.56
CA ARG A 6 3.80 32.68 10.99
C ARG A 6 4.05 31.37 11.72
N HIS A 7 3.67 31.30 12.99
CA HIS A 7 3.82 30.10 13.83
C HIS A 7 2.65 29.10 13.69
N SER A 8 1.67 29.40 12.83
CA SER A 8 0.48 28.56 12.60
C SER A 8 0.56 27.90 11.22
N GLU A 9 0.48 26.56 11.18
CA GLU A 9 0.42 25.77 9.95
C GLU A 9 -0.77 26.18 9.07
N LEU A 10 -1.91 26.53 9.70
CA LEU A 10 -3.12 26.94 9.01
C LEU A 10 -2.97 28.28 8.27
N MET A 11 -2.07 29.14 8.74
CA MET A 11 -1.79 30.40 8.03
C MET A 11 -1.10 30.08 6.71
N TRP A 12 -0.05 29.26 6.76
CA TRP A 12 0.71 28.83 5.57
C TRP A 12 -0.19 28.08 4.58
N GLN A 13 -1.05 27.18 5.06
CA GLN A 13 -2.04 26.51 4.23
C GLN A 13 -2.99 27.51 3.54
N LYS A 14 -3.56 28.46 4.29
CA LYS A 14 -4.47 29.48 3.73
C LYS A 14 -3.76 30.36 2.71
N LEU A 15 -2.55 30.81 3.01
CA LEU A 15 -1.76 31.63 2.09
C LEU A 15 -1.41 30.87 0.81
N ALA A 16 -1.06 29.59 0.92
CA ALA A 16 -0.78 28.74 -0.23
C ALA A 16 -2.01 28.56 -1.13
N LYS A 17 -3.20 28.38 -0.56
CA LYS A 17 -4.47 28.33 -1.31
C LYS A 17 -4.78 29.65 -2.03
N ILE A 18 -4.61 30.78 -1.33
CA ILE A 18 -4.77 32.12 -1.94
C ILE A 18 -3.82 32.30 -3.14
N HIS A 19 -2.55 31.89 -2.99
CA HIS A 19 -1.58 31.90 -4.09
C HIS A 19 -2.01 30.99 -5.25
N PHE A 20 -2.52 29.79 -4.97
CA PHE A 20 -3.01 28.87 -6.00
C PHE A 20 -4.22 29.40 -6.80
N ASP A 21 -5.05 30.21 -6.16
CA ASP A 21 -6.18 30.91 -6.79
C ASP A 21 -5.75 32.11 -7.65
N GLY A 22 -4.46 32.43 -7.68
CA GLY A 22 -3.87 33.50 -8.51
C GLY A 22 -3.64 34.81 -7.78
N PHE A 23 -3.93 34.89 -6.48
CA PHE A 23 -3.65 36.08 -5.69
C PHE A 23 -2.27 35.98 -5.05
N ILE A 24 -1.35 36.89 -5.37
CA ILE A 24 0.02 36.87 -4.84
C ILE A 24 0.13 37.89 -3.71
N TYR A 25 0.63 37.44 -2.56
CA TYR A 25 0.85 38.30 -1.39
C TYR A 25 2.22 38.99 -1.44
N HIS A 26 2.21 40.32 -1.39
CA HIS A 26 3.42 41.12 -1.21
C HIS A 26 3.74 41.30 0.28
N HIS A 27 4.87 40.78 0.71
CA HIS A 27 5.28 40.84 2.12
C HIS A 27 5.62 42.25 2.63
N GLU A 28 6.02 43.15 1.73
CA GLU A 28 6.41 44.53 2.07
C GLU A 28 5.19 45.44 2.22
N THR A 29 4.26 45.38 1.26
CA THR A 29 3.06 46.22 1.26
C THR A 29 1.87 45.58 2.00
N GLU A 30 1.98 44.30 2.37
CA GLU A 30 0.89 43.46 2.90
C GLU A 30 -0.36 43.40 2.00
N GLN A 31 -0.20 43.65 0.70
CA GLN A 31 -1.28 43.67 -0.30
C GLN A 31 -1.33 42.38 -1.11
N LEU A 32 -2.54 42.02 -1.54
CA LEU A 32 -2.78 40.96 -2.51
C LEU A 32 -2.98 41.58 -3.89
N HIS A 33 -2.33 41.03 -4.90
CA HIS A 33 -2.60 41.36 -6.30
C HIS A 33 -2.98 40.09 -7.06
N TYR A 34 -3.89 40.23 -8.02
CA TYR A 34 -4.30 39.11 -8.86
C TYR A 34 -3.38 39.00 -10.08
N ASP A 35 -2.78 37.84 -10.27
CA ASP A 35 -2.00 37.48 -11.45
C ASP A 35 -2.78 36.46 -12.30
N LYS A 36 -3.00 36.81 -13.57
CA LYS A 36 -3.66 35.94 -14.54
C LYS A 36 -2.80 34.74 -14.94
N ASN A 37 -1.49 34.79 -14.67
CA ASN A 37 -0.58 33.70 -14.97
C ASN A 37 -0.68 32.59 -13.92
N TYR A 38 -1.56 31.62 -14.14
CA TYR A 38 -1.74 30.50 -13.21
C TYR A 38 -0.46 29.73 -12.84
N ILE A 39 0.60 29.77 -13.67
CA ILE A 39 1.90 29.16 -13.34
C ILE A 39 2.55 29.87 -12.15
N SER A 40 2.47 31.20 -12.09
CA SER A 40 2.99 31.97 -10.95
C SER A 40 2.24 31.60 -9.67
N GLY A 41 0.91 31.43 -9.76
CA GLY A 41 0.08 30.96 -8.66
C GLY A 41 0.51 29.60 -8.11
N ILE A 42 0.74 28.61 -8.98
CA ILE A 42 1.27 27.29 -8.59
C ILE A 42 2.64 27.44 -7.91
N ARG A 43 3.60 28.15 -8.54
CA ARG A 43 4.94 28.33 -7.97
C ARG A 43 4.91 29.03 -6.61
N ASN A 44 4.09 30.06 -6.47
CA ASN A 44 3.94 30.80 -5.21
C ASN A 44 3.25 29.95 -4.13
N CYS A 45 2.29 29.10 -4.50
CA CYS A 45 1.68 28.13 -3.58
C CYS A 45 2.74 27.17 -3.02
N ILE A 46 3.52 26.52 -3.89
CA ILE A 46 4.60 25.60 -3.50
C ILE A 46 5.62 26.31 -2.60
N LYS A 47 6.12 27.47 -3.03
CA LYS A 47 7.07 28.29 -2.26
C LYS A 47 6.54 28.68 -0.88
N THR A 48 5.22 28.85 -0.74
CA THR A 48 4.59 29.21 0.54
C THR A 48 4.69 28.07 1.54
N TYR A 49 4.43 26.83 1.11
CA TYR A 49 4.64 25.66 1.98
C TYR A 49 6.10 25.49 2.36
N GLU A 50 7.01 25.59 1.39
CA GLU A 50 8.46 25.49 1.63
C GLU A 50 8.97 26.54 2.60
N ASN A 51 8.50 27.79 2.49
CA ASN A 51 8.83 28.85 3.43
C ASN A 51 8.27 28.54 4.83
N GLY A 52 7.02 28.08 4.93
CA GLY A 52 6.44 27.70 6.20
C GLY A 52 7.16 26.54 6.89
N LEU A 53 7.71 25.59 6.12
CA LEU A 53 8.49 24.47 6.66
C LEU A 53 9.89 24.87 7.15
N LYS A 54 10.41 26.02 6.70
CA LYS A 54 11.65 26.63 7.21
C LYS A 54 11.46 27.42 8.49
N GLU A 55 10.22 27.80 8.83
CA GLU A 55 9.92 28.47 10.09
C GLU A 55 10.08 27.54 11.29
N ASN A 56 10.35 28.13 12.44
CA ASN A 56 10.43 27.41 13.71
C ASN A 56 9.03 27.09 14.24
N LEU A 57 8.38 26.12 13.62
CA LEU A 57 7.07 25.59 14.01
C LEU A 57 7.22 24.47 15.05
N PRO A 58 6.29 24.33 16.00
CA PRO A 58 6.19 23.11 16.80
C PRO A 58 6.13 21.87 15.92
N LEU A 59 6.79 20.78 16.31
CA LEU A 59 6.92 19.56 15.48
C LEU A 59 5.57 19.05 14.96
N LYS A 60 4.55 19.01 15.83
CA LYS A 60 3.18 18.62 15.47
C LYS A 60 2.59 19.50 14.36
N ASN A 61 2.84 20.81 14.41
CA ASN A 61 2.37 21.75 13.40
C ASN A 61 3.15 21.60 12.10
N LYS A 62 4.46 21.32 12.18
CA LYS A 62 5.30 21.02 11.01
C LYS A 62 4.82 19.76 10.28
N HIS A 63 4.45 18.70 11.02
CA HIS A 63 3.86 17.48 10.43
C HIS A 63 2.52 17.75 9.74
N LYS A 64 1.64 18.54 10.37
CA LYS A 64 0.39 18.96 9.71
C LYS A 64 0.64 19.79 8.45
N LEU A 65 1.63 20.68 8.48
CA LEU A 65 2.01 21.48 7.33
C LEU A 65 2.51 20.62 6.18
N TRP A 66 3.33 19.59 6.48
CA TRP A 66 3.73 18.57 5.51
C TRP A 66 2.52 17.86 4.90
N ASN A 67 1.55 17.40 5.70
CA ASN A 67 0.35 16.76 5.17
C ASN A 67 -0.42 17.69 4.22
N PHE A 68 -0.63 18.97 4.61
CA PHE A 68 -1.27 19.95 3.73
C PHE A 68 -0.50 20.18 2.45
N TYR A 69 0.83 20.22 2.52
CA TYR A 69 1.67 20.41 1.36
C TYR A 69 1.54 19.22 0.39
N ILE A 70 1.68 17.99 0.90
CA ILE A 70 1.55 16.75 0.12
C ILE A 70 0.15 16.64 -0.50
N ASP A 71 -0.91 16.86 0.28
CA ASP A 71 -2.30 16.86 -0.22
C ASP A 71 -2.47 17.85 -1.39
N HIS A 72 -1.94 19.06 -1.25
CA HIS A 72 -2.09 20.09 -2.27
C HIS A 72 -1.23 19.80 -3.52
N VAL A 73 -0.05 19.20 -3.37
CA VAL A 73 0.76 18.71 -4.51
C VAL A 73 -0.01 17.65 -5.31
N ILE A 74 -0.65 16.69 -4.61
CA ILE A 74 -1.50 15.66 -5.23
C ILE A 74 -2.69 16.31 -5.96
N GLU A 75 -3.37 17.26 -5.32
CA GLU A 75 -4.50 17.99 -5.87
C GLU A 75 -4.12 18.74 -7.15
N ILE A 76 -3.01 19.49 -7.13
CA ILE A 76 -2.51 20.23 -8.29
C ILE A 76 -2.20 19.27 -9.45
N ARG A 77 -1.56 18.13 -9.18
CA ARG A 77 -1.25 17.12 -10.20
C ARG A 77 -2.48 16.45 -10.80
N LYS A 78 -3.55 16.27 -10.01
CA LYS A 78 -4.84 15.74 -10.50
C LYS A 78 -5.67 16.79 -11.25
N SER A 79 -5.30 18.07 -11.16
CA SER A 79 -6.07 19.15 -11.76
C SER A 79 -5.91 19.23 -13.29
N TYR A 80 -6.92 19.79 -13.97
CA TYR A 80 -6.91 20.06 -15.41
C TYR A 80 -5.81 21.07 -15.84
N ARG A 81 -5.14 21.73 -14.88
CA ARG A 81 -4.10 22.76 -15.15
C ARG A 81 -2.78 22.15 -15.64
N MET A 82 -2.67 20.82 -15.67
CA MET A 82 -1.49 20.04 -16.11
C MET A 82 -1.33 19.92 -17.64
N LYS A 83 -2.08 20.69 -18.45
CA LYS A 83 -2.06 20.60 -19.92
C LYS A 83 -0.75 21.02 -20.57
N LYS A 84 0.02 21.93 -19.94
CA LYS A 84 1.31 22.39 -20.47
C LYS A 84 2.43 21.50 -19.93
N GLU A 85 3.27 21.03 -20.84
CA GLU A 85 4.41 20.15 -20.51
C GLU A 85 5.38 20.76 -19.50
N THR A 86 5.68 22.06 -19.62
CA THR A 86 6.55 22.77 -18.68
C THR A 86 6.03 22.75 -17.25
N ILE A 87 4.70 22.77 -17.07
CA ILE A 87 4.05 22.71 -15.76
C ILE A 87 4.07 21.28 -15.25
N ARG A 88 3.80 20.31 -16.13
CA ARG A 88 3.88 18.90 -15.79
C ARG A 88 5.28 18.53 -15.29
N ASN A 89 6.33 18.95 -15.98
CA ASN A 89 7.71 18.68 -15.58
C ASN A 89 8.04 19.34 -14.23
N PHE A 90 7.70 20.62 -14.07
CA PHE A 90 7.86 21.32 -12.79
C PHE A 90 7.13 20.62 -11.64
N MET A 91 5.90 20.16 -11.86
CA MET A 91 5.12 19.47 -10.83
C MET A 91 5.62 18.05 -10.55
N ASN A 92 6.17 17.35 -11.54
CA ASN A 92 6.81 16.05 -11.34
C ASN A 92 8.05 16.20 -10.44
N GLU A 93 8.95 17.15 -10.76
CA GLU A 93 10.11 17.46 -9.92
C GLU A 93 9.72 17.92 -8.52
N THR A 94 8.69 18.77 -8.42
CA THR A 94 8.17 19.25 -7.14
C THR A 94 7.61 18.11 -6.31
N MET A 95 6.86 17.17 -6.91
CA MET A 95 6.36 16.00 -6.20
C MET A 95 7.51 15.13 -5.69
N GLU A 96 8.47 14.78 -6.56
CA GLU A 96 9.60 13.94 -6.16
C GLU A 96 10.35 14.52 -4.97
N ARG A 97 10.62 15.83 -5.02
CA ARG A 97 11.31 16.53 -3.95
C ARG A 97 10.47 16.63 -2.68
N ALA A 98 9.20 17.03 -2.79
CA ALA A 98 8.33 17.20 -1.63
C ALA A 98 8.09 15.89 -0.87
N PHE A 99 7.89 14.78 -1.59
CA PHE A 99 7.66 13.47 -0.97
C PHE A 99 8.94 12.91 -0.35
N GLU A 100 10.08 13.04 -1.02
CA GLU A 100 11.38 12.64 -0.47
C GLU A 100 11.71 13.45 0.79
N GLU A 101 11.61 14.78 0.74
CA GLU A 101 11.84 15.63 1.91
C GLU A 101 10.88 15.30 3.05
N ALA A 102 9.60 15.04 2.76
CA ALA A 102 8.62 14.65 3.78
C ALA A 102 8.96 13.28 4.41
N HIS A 103 9.46 12.33 3.63
CA HIS A 103 9.95 11.05 4.13
C HIS A 103 11.17 11.23 5.03
N ASP A 104 12.19 11.96 4.58
CA ASP A 104 13.42 12.23 5.34
C ASP A 104 13.14 12.96 6.66
N ASN A 105 12.13 13.83 6.67
CA ASN A 105 11.66 14.53 7.86
C ASN A 105 10.71 13.68 8.74
N LYS A 106 10.49 12.40 8.44
CA LYS A 106 9.57 11.50 9.15
C LYS A 106 8.13 12.02 9.24
N ALA A 107 7.72 12.82 8.25
CA ALA A 107 6.41 13.44 8.18
C ALA A 107 5.46 12.71 7.21
N LEU A 108 5.99 11.98 6.23
CA LEU A 108 5.22 11.16 5.32
C LEU A 108 4.74 9.88 6.03
N THR A 109 3.58 9.95 6.69
CA THR A 109 3.11 8.93 7.65
C THR A 109 1.84 8.20 7.19
N LYS A 110 1.37 8.48 5.98
CA LYS A 110 0.15 7.89 5.43
C LYS A 110 0.46 6.97 4.26
N ALA A 111 -0.14 5.78 4.24
CA ALA A 111 0.07 4.78 3.21
C ALA A 111 -0.33 5.29 1.82
N GLU A 112 -1.45 6.01 1.73
CA GLU A 112 -1.97 6.55 0.47
C GLU A 112 -1.00 7.53 -0.20
N TYR A 113 -0.14 8.21 0.57
CA TYR A 113 0.87 9.10 0.01
C TYR A 113 1.99 8.30 -0.66
N TYR A 114 2.51 7.26 -0.01
CA TYR A 114 3.51 6.40 -0.62
C TYR A 114 2.99 5.67 -1.85
N ILE A 115 1.75 5.17 -1.80
CA ILE A 115 1.11 4.51 -2.94
C ILE A 115 0.94 5.49 -4.09
N TYR A 116 0.51 6.72 -3.81
CA TYR A 116 0.43 7.75 -4.83
C TYR A 116 1.80 8.05 -5.44
N TRP A 117 2.83 8.22 -4.62
CA TRP A 117 4.20 8.48 -5.07
C TRP A 117 4.72 7.37 -5.97
N ALA A 118 4.65 6.11 -5.50
CA ALA A 118 5.10 4.93 -6.24
C ALA A 118 4.40 4.78 -7.61
N LYS A 119 3.11 5.12 -7.72
CA LYS A 119 2.35 5.07 -8.98
C LYS A 119 2.64 6.22 -9.94
N ASN A 120 3.18 7.33 -9.45
CA ASN A 120 3.29 8.59 -10.20
C ASN A 120 4.73 9.11 -10.33
N THR A 121 5.69 8.30 -9.90
CA THR A 121 7.12 8.58 -9.95
C THR A 121 7.71 8.22 -11.32
N ASN A 122 8.80 8.90 -11.67
CA ASN A 122 9.69 8.47 -12.75
C ASN A 122 10.91 7.70 -12.22
N LYS A 123 11.03 7.55 -10.89
CA LYS A 123 12.07 6.78 -10.23
C LYS A 123 11.65 5.31 -10.13
N ASP A 124 12.48 4.53 -9.46
CA ASP A 124 12.18 3.13 -9.22
C ASP A 124 11.07 2.96 -8.16
N CYS A 125 9.91 2.50 -8.63
CA CYS A 125 8.70 2.29 -7.83
C CYS A 125 8.97 1.37 -6.62
N HIS A 126 9.75 0.30 -6.79
CA HIS A 126 10.00 -0.65 -5.70
C HIS A 126 10.78 0.00 -4.55
N MET A 127 11.68 0.94 -4.85
CA MET A 127 12.45 1.64 -3.80
C MET A 127 11.52 2.47 -2.91
N ILE A 128 10.53 3.14 -3.51
CA ILE A 128 9.55 3.93 -2.76
C ILE A 128 8.65 3.02 -1.91
N LEU A 129 8.20 1.89 -2.46
CA LEU A 129 7.40 0.93 -1.71
C LEU A 129 8.19 0.30 -0.55
N ARG A 130 9.49 0.02 -0.72
CA ARG A 130 10.37 -0.44 0.38
C ARG A 130 10.49 0.60 1.49
N LYS A 131 10.77 1.87 1.15
CA LYS A 131 10.74 2.97 2.13
C LYS A 131 9.40 3.04 2.87
N ALA A 132 8.29 2.83 2.16
CA ALA A 132 6.95 2.90 2.72
C ALA A 132 6.72 1.82 3.79
N VAL A 133 7.05 0.57 3.50
CA VAL A 133 6.85 -0.54 4.45
C VAL A 133 7.80 -0.47 5.64
N GLU A 134 8.97 0.15 5.52
CA GLU A 134 9.86 0.41 6.65
C GLU A 134 9.27 1.41 7.64
N VAL A 135 8.56 2.43 7.14
CA VAL A 135 7.93 3.49 7.93
C VAL A 135 6.57 3.06 8.48
N ILE A 136 5.77 2.35 7.68
CA ILE A 136 4.37 1.99 7.98
C ILE A 136 4.20 0.48 7.85
N GLN A 137 4.81 -0.24 8.80
CA GLN A 137 4.92 -1.71 8.78
C GLN A 137 3.58 -2.43 8.94
N ASP A 138 2.57 -1.80 9.54
CA ASP A 138 1.27 -2.40 9.82
C ASP A 138 0.24 -2.21 8.68
N SER A 139 0.65 -1.59 7.57
CA SER A 139 -0.23 -1.35 6.41
C SER A 139 -0.24 -2.55 5.47
N VAL A 140 -1.33 -3.32 5.50
CA VAL A 140 -1.58 -4.42 4.56
C VAL A 140 -1.48 -3.95 3.11
N GLU A 141 -2.03 -2.78 2.79
CA GLU A 141 -2.07 -2.25 1.43
C GLU A 141 -0.67 -1.99 0.86
N LEU A 142 0.28 -1.50 1.68
CA LEU A 142 1.65 -1.26 1.23
C LEU A 142 2.39 -2.57 0.91
N TRP A 143 2.25 -3.57 1.77
CA TRP A 143 2.83 -4.89 1.54
C TRP A 143 2.26 -5.55 0.28
N ILE A 144 0.94 -5.45 0.07
CA ILE A 144 0.28 -5.91 -1.16
C ILE A 144 0.91 -5.24 -2.38
N ASN A 145 1.01 -3.90 -2.40
CA ASN A 145 1.57 -3.18 -3.55
C ASN A 145 3.04 -3.57 -3.81
N LEU A 146 3.85 -3.77 -2.76
CA LEU A 146 5.25 -4.18 -2.89
C LEU A 146 5.40 -5.58 -3.47
N ILE A 147 4.66 -6.56 -2.94
CA ILE A 147 4.70 -7.94 -3.43
C ILE A 147 4.16 -8.01 -4.86
N SER A 148 3.00 -7.41 -5.14
CA SER A 148 2.43 -7.38 -6.48
C SER A 148 3.37 -6.72 -7.50
N TYR A 149 4.12 -5.68 -7.10
CA TYR A 149 5.16 -5.12 -7.96
C TYR A 149 6.18 -6.21 -8.34
N TYR A 150 6.80 -6.88 -7.37
CA TYR A 150 7.81 -7.90 -7.67
C TYR A 150 7.28 -9.04 -8.53
N LEU A 151 6.06 -9.52 -8.25
CA LEU A 151 5.44 -10.60 -9.01
C LEU A 151 5.10 -10.19 -10.45
N ASN A 152 4.66 -8.95 -10.68
CA ASN A 152 4.36 -8.44 -12.03
C ASN A 152 5.61 -8.26 -12.91
N TYR A 153 6.79 -8.17 -12.31
CA TYR A 153 8.08 -8.10 -13.01
C TYR A 153 8.86 -9.43 -12.87
N ASP A 154 8.15 -10.54 -12.68
CA ASP A 154 8.69 -11.91 -12.57
C ASP A 154 9.87 -12.08 -11.60
N SER A 155 9.91 -11.25 -10.56
CA SER A 155 10.94 -11.28 -9.52
C SER A 155 10.43 -12.07 -8.31
N LEU A 156 10.17 -13.37 -8.50
CA LEU A 156 9.56 -14.22 -7.47
C LEU A 156 10.37 -14.25 -6.17
N GLU A 157 11.69 -14.33 -6.23
CA GLU A 157 12.56 -14.33 -5.05
C GLU A 157 12.34 -13.08 -4.17
N MET A 158 12.35 -11.90 -4.81
CA MET A 158 12.07 -10.62 -4.14
C MET A 158 10.63 -10.57 -3.61
N GLY A 159 9.67 -11.13 -4.36
CA GLY A 159 8.28 -11.27 -3.93
C GLY A 159 8.13 -12.13 -2.67
N ILE A 160 8.85 -13.25 -2.58
CA ILE A 160 8.89 -14.13 -1.41
C ILE A 160 9.56 -13.44 -0.22
N GLU A 161 10.67 -12.74 -0.43
CA GLU A 161 11.35 -11.99 0.65
C GLU A 161 10.41 -10.93 1.24
N ALA A 162 9.76 -10.14 0.37
CA ALA A 162 8.79 -9.13 0.77
C ALA A 162 7.57 -9.75 1.47
N PHE A 163 7.08 -10.88 0.97
CA PHE A 163 6.00 -11.65 1.60
C PHE A 163 6.36 -12.09 3.02
N GLN A 164 7.53 -12.72 3.20
CA GLN A 164 7.96 -13.17 4.51
C GLN A 164 8.16 -12.01 5.49
N ALA A 165 8.72 -10.89 5.03
CA ALA A 165 8.85 -9.67 5.83
C ALA A 165 7.47 -9.09 6.22
N GLY A 166 6.54 -9.01 5.26
CA GLY A 166 5.19 -8.52 5.49
C GLY A 166 4.38 -9.41 6.42
N VAL A 167 4.50 -10.73 6.29
CA VAL A 167 3.87 -11.70 7.19
C VAL A 167 4.35 -11.51 8.64
N ARG A 168 5.66 -11.30 8.85
CA ARG A 168 6.21 -10.98 10.18
C ARG A 168 5.69 -9.66 10.73
N ALA A 169 5.60 -8.62 9.89
CA ALA A 169 5.15 -7.30 10.30
C ALA A 169 3.63 -7.25 10.61
N LEU A 170 2.81 -7.89 9.78
CA LEU A 170 1.35 -7.86 9.88
C LEU A 170 0.78 -8.91 10.84
N THR A 171 1.53 -9.96 11.14
CA THR A 171 1.13 -11.03 12.06
C THR A 171 -0.21 -11.66 11.65
N ASN A 172 -1.27 -11.50 12.45
CA ASN A 172 -2.60 -12.04 12.17
C ASN A 172 -3.34 -11.33 11.02
N LYS A 173 -2.89 -10.15 10.58
CA LYS A 173 -3.45 -9.42 9.43
C LYS A 173 -2.82 -9.82 8.09
N SER A 174 -1.99 -10.85 8.07
CA SER A 174 -1.16 -11.19 6.91
C SER A 174 -1.88 -12.02 5.83
N MET A 175 -3.08 -12.56 6.10
CA MET A 175 -3.81 -13.42 5.16
C MET A 175 -3.90 -12.87 3.73
N PRO A 176 -4.18 -11.57 3.49
CA PRO A 176 -4.20 -11.01 2.13
C PRO A 176 -2.88 -11.17 1.36
N LEU A 177 -1.73 -11.26 2.05
CA LEU A 177 -0.44 -11.51 1.40
C LEU A 177 -0.32 -12.97 0.93
N TRP A 178 -0.89 -13.92 1.68
CA TRP A 178 -0.93 -15.32 1.30
C TRP A 178 -1.79 -15.51 0.04
N GLU A 179 -2.96 -14.89 -0.01
CA GLU A 179 -3.88 -14.96 -1.16
C GLU A 179 -3.19 -14.54 -2.47
N ILE A 180 -2.39 -13.45 -2.43
CA ILE A 180 -1.65 -12.98 -3.61
C ILE A 180 -0.63 -14.01 -4.09
N LEU A 181 0.14 -14.59 -3.17
CA LEU A 181 1.13 -15.62 -3.53
C LEU A 181 0.46 -16.90 -4.02
N ILE A 182 -0.62 -17.34 -3.38
CA ILE A 182 -1.40 -18.51 -3.79
C ILE A 182 -1.90 -18.33 -5.22
N LEU A 183 -2.49 -17.17 -5.51
CA LEU A 183 -3.04 -16.87 -6.83
C LEU A 183 -1.95 -16.79 -7.90
N TYR A 184 -0.79 -16.19 -7.59
CA TYR A 184 0.35 -16.16 -8.51
C TYR A 184 0.93 -17.56 -8.76
N MET A 185 1.22 -18.31 -7.69
CA MET A 185 1.86 -19.62 -7.77
C MET A 185 0.95 -20.71 -8.33
N GLY A 186 -0.37 -20.62 -8.13
CA GLY A 186 -1.32 -21.58 -8.71
C GLY A 186 -1.26 -21.63 -10.24
N ASN A 187 -0.88 -20.52 -10.87
CA ASN A 187 -0.75 -20.44 -12.32
C ASN A 187 0.66 -20.76 -12.84
N THR A 188 1.68 -20.74 -11.98
CA THR A 188 3.08 -20.67 -12.41
C THR A 188 4.01 -21.69 -11.73
N HIS A 189 3.75 -22.06 -10.48
CA HIS A 189 4.67 -22.84 -9.63
C HIS A 189 3.92 -23.82 -8.69
N PRO A 190 3.26 -24.88 -9.21
CA PRO A 190 2.40 -25.77 -8.42
C PRO A 190 3.11 -26.48 -7.25
N LYS A 191 4.42 -26.79 -7.41
CA LYS A 191 5.21 -27.40 -6.32
C LYS A 191 5.47 -26.42 -5.16
N LEU A 192 5.77 -25.16 -5.47
CA LEU A 192 5.94 -24.12 -4.45
C LEU A 192 4.61 -23.80 -3.78
N LEU A 193 3.51 -23.83 -4.53
CA LEU A 193 2.17 -23.67 -3.98
C LEU A 193 1.85 -24.74 -2.92
N GLN A 194 2.19 -26.01 -3.17
CA GLN A 194 1.99 -27.07 -2.17
C GLN A 194 2.76 -26.79 -0.88
N GLN A 195 4.01 -26.30 -0.99
CA GLN A 195 4.81 -25.92 0.18
C GLN A 195 4.19 -24.74 0.92
N LEU A 196 3.72 -23.72 0.19
CA LEU A 196 3.05 -22.57 0.76
C LEU A 196 1.79 -22.97 1.53
N TYR A 197 0.97 -23.87 0.98
CA TYR A 197 -0.19 -24.40 1.71
C TYR A 197 0.21 -25.16 2.97
N HIS A 198 1.24 -25.99 2.90
CA HIS A 198 1.75 -26.69 4.07
C HIS A 198 2.20 -25.72 5.16
N GLU A 199 2.99 -24.70 4.81
CA GLU A 199 3.43 -23.65 5.75
C GLU A 199 2.24 -22.86 6.34
N GLY A 200 1.32 -22.41 5.49
CA GLY A 200 0.14 -21.65 5.90
C GLY A 200 -0.79 -22.43 6.83
N SER A 201 -0.87 -23.75 6.66
CA SER A 201 -1.75 -24.61 7.44
C SER A 201 -1.26 -24.79 8.89
N HIS A 202 0.06 -24.68 9.09
CA HIS A 202 0.73 -24.72 10.39
C HIS A 202 1.00 -23.32 10.96
N PHE A 203 0.57 -22.26 10.28
CA PHE A 203 0.87 -20.91 10.68
C PHE A 203 0.22 -20.58 12.04
N PRO A 204 0.90 -19.85 12.95
CA PRO A 204 0.45 -19.71 14.34
C PRO A 204 -0.82 -18.86 14.49
N TYR A 205 -1.14 -18.02 13.50
CA TYR A 205 -2.32 -17.15 13.55
C TYR A 205 -3.55 -17.86 12.96
N PRO A 206 -4.64 -18.04 13.73
CA PRO A 206 -5.87 -18.68 13.25
C PRO A 206 -6.48 -18.01 12.02
N GLU A 207 -6.34 -16.70 11.89
CA GLU A 207 -6.81 -15.90 10.77
C GLU A 207 -6.20 -16.32 9.43
N VAL A 208 -5.00 -16.91 9.46
CA VAL A 208 -4.36 -17.50 8.29
C VAL A 208 -4.68 -18.99 8.21
N ASN A 209 -4.38 -19.75 9.28
CA ASN A 209 -4.43 -21.20 9.21
C ASN A 209 -5.85 -21.77 8.99
N PHE A 210 -6.90 -21.09 9.45
CA PHE A 210 -8.29 -21.52 9.24
C PHE A 210 -8.74 -21.35 7.80
N VAL A 211 -8.13 -20.43 7.05
CA VAL A 211 -8.40 -20.22 5.62
C VAL A 211 -7.59 -21.23 4.80
N ILE A 212 -6.29 -21.35 5.08
CA ILE A 212 -5.38 -22.20 4.29
C ILE A 212 -5.69 -23.69 4.45
N ARG A 213 -6.03 -24.19 5.65
CA ARG A 213 -6.22 -25.64 5.86
C ARG A 213 -7.31 -26.26 4.95
N PRO A 214 -8.54 -25.69 4.86
CA PRO A 214 -9.54 -26.16 3.89
C PRO A 214 -9.07 -26.03 2.43
N GLU A 215 -8.46 -24.91 2.05
CA GLU A 215 -7.97 -24.69 0.69
C GLU A 215 -6.88 -25.70 0.29
N TYR A 216 -6.04 -26.10 1.25
CA TYR A 216 -5.03 -27.12 0.99
C TYR A 216 -5.65 -28.49 0.72
N LEU A 217 -6.73 -28.86 1.43
CA LEU A 217 -7.48 -30.08 1.12
C LEU A 217 -8.13 -30.00 -0.26
N GLU A 218 -8.75 -28.86 -0.60
CA GLU A 218 -9.34 -28.63 -1.92
C GLU A 218 -8.29 -28.76 -3.03
N TRP A 219 -7.12 -28.18 -2.82
CA TRP A 219 -6.02 -28.32 -3.74
C TRP A 219 -5.57 -29.79 -3.85
N SER A 220 -5.40 -30.50 -2.73
CA SER A 220 -4.97 -31.90 -2.72
C SER A 220 -5.98 -32.83 -3.39
N VAL A 221 -7.29 -32.64 -3.23
CA VAL A 221 -8.28 -33.54 -3.86
C VAL A 221 -8.26 -33.41 -5.38
N VAL A 222 -8.04 -32.21 -5.89
CA VAL A 222 -7.93 -31.94 -7.33
C VAL A 222 -6.65 -32.52 -7.93
N HIS A 223 -5.52 -32.43 -7.22
CA HIS A 223 -4.21 -32.76 -7.78
C HIS A 223 -3.70 -34.17 -7.42
N ASN A 224 -4.04 -34.67 -6.24
CA ASN A 224 -3.54 -35.94 -5.70
C ASN A 224 -4.67 -36.99 -5.52
N GLY A 225 -5.93 -36.57 -5.64
CA GLY A 225 -7.09 -37.43 -5.46
C GLY A 225 -7.47 -37.67 -4.00
N ILE A 226 -8.58 -38.38 -3.81
CA ILE A 226 -9.23 -38.51 -2.49
C ILE A 226 -8.43 -39.33 -1.47
N LEU A 227 -7.65 -40.32 -1.91
CA LEU A 227 -6.87 -41.18 -0.99
C LEU A 227 -5.78 -40.36 -0.27
N SER A 228 -4.95 -39.64 -1.02
CA SER A 228 -3.94 -38.75 -0.43
C SER A 228 -4.57 -37.60 0.36
N THR A 229 -5.75 -37.14 -0.04
CA THR A 229 -6.48 -36.10 0.69
C THR A 229 -6.97 -36.59 2.06
N ARG A 230 -7.34 -37.86 2.21
CA ARG A 230 -7.66 -38.45 3.53
C ARG A 230 -6.45 -38.47 4.45
N GLU A 231 -5.28 -38.82 3.93
CA GLU A 231 -4.02 -38.80 4.69
C GLU A 231 -3.70 -37.38 5.15
N LEU A 232 -3.75 -36.41 4.24
CA LEU A 232 -3.55 -35.00 4.55
C LEU A 232 -4.57 -34.48 5.58
N PHE A 233 -5.84 -34.88 5.48
CA PHE A 233 -6.85 -34.49 6.45
C PHE A 233 -6.51 -34.97 7.86
N ILE A 234 -6.00 -36.20 8.01
CA ILE A 234 -5.58 -36.73 9.32
C ILE A 234 -4.48 -35.84 9.91
N GLU A 235 -3.50 -35.44 9.12
CA GLU A 235 -2.43 -34.53 9.55
C GLU A 235 -2.99 -33.16 9.97
N LEU A 236 -3.79 -32.53 9.11
CA LEU A 236 -4.32 -31.18 9.32
C LEU A 236 -5.31 -31.08 10.48
N ARG A 237 -6.06 -32.16 10.74
CA ARG A 237 -7.08 -32.23 11.80
C ARG A 237 -6.48 -32.06 13.19
N ASP A 238 -5.29 -32.59 13.39
CA ASP A 238 -4.68 -32.64 14.72
C ASP A 238 -3.97 -31.31 15.08
N ILE A 239 -3.79 -30.41 14.10
CA ILE A 239 -3.23 -29.07 14.31
C ILE A 239 -4.20 -28.20 15.10
N LYS A 240 -3.70 -27.53 16.15
CA LYS A 240 -4.46 -26.57 16.95
C LYS A 240 -4.38 -25.14 16.39
N PRO A 241 -5.38 -24.28 16.63
CA PRO A 241 -6.72 -24.60 17.15
C PRO A 241 -7.54 -25.44 16.16
N GLU A 242 -8.64 -26.03 16.65
CA GLU A 242 -9.54 -26.86 15.83
C GLU A 242 -10.21 -26.02 14.74
N CYS A 243 -10.14 -26.50 13.50
CA CYS A 243 -10.73 -25.84 12.33
C CYS A 243 -12.00 -26.58 11.88
N LYS A 244 -13.19 -26.10 12.27
CA LYS A 244 -14.47 -26.73 11.89
C LYS A 244 -14.71 -26.79 10.38
N GLN A 245 -14.21 -25.78 9.66
CA GLN A 245 -14.33 -25.71 8.20
C GLN A 245 -13.61 -26.89 7.54
N LEU A 246 -12.45 -27.31 8.06
CA LEU A 246 -11.70 -28.46 7.57
C LEU A 246 -12.54 -29.74 7.54
N TYR A 247 -13.24 -30.04 8.64
CA TYR A 247 -14.12 -31.21 8.72
C TYR A 247 -15.29 -31.13 7.74
N THR A 248 -15.88 -29.94 7.63
CA THR A 248 -17.02 -29.71 6.71
C THR A 248 -16.59 -29.92 5.26
N THR A 249 -15.42 -29.42 4.87
CA THR A 249 -14.80 -29.63 3.56
C THR A 249 -14.52 -31.12 3.32
N MET A 250 -13.96 -31.85 4.28
CA MET A 250 -13.70 -33.28 4.12
C MET A 250 -15.00 -34.10 3.96
N ILE A 251 -16.03 -33.80 4.75
CA ILE A 251 -17.34 -34.47 4.64
C ILE A 251 -17.94 -34.25 3.24
N SER A 252 -17.82 -33.05 2.67
CA SER A 252 -18.37 -32.75 1.34
C SER A 252 -17.70 -33.57 0.24
N PHE A 253 -16.38 -33.79 0.34
CA PHE A 253 -15.64 -34.63 -0.61
C PHE A 253 -16.09 -36.08 -0.55
N GLU A 254 -16.23 -36.64 0.65
CA GLU A 254 -16.69 -38.02 0.86
C GLU A 254 -18.11 -38.25 0.33
N LEU A 255 -19.02 -37.31 0.58
CA LEU A 255 -20.39 -37.39 0.05
C LEU A 255 -20.40 -37.35 -1.47
N THR A 256 -19.60 -36.47 -2.08
CA THR A 256 -19.51 -36.33 -3.53
C THR A 256 -18.97 -37.62 -4.17
N GLN A 257 -17.94 -38.24 -3.58
CA GLN A 257 -17.42 -39.52 -4.05
C GLN A 257 -18.49 -40.62 -4.04
N ASN A 258 -19.25 -40.73 -2.94
CA ASN A 258 -20.31 -41.75 -2.81
C ASN A 258 -21.48 -41.54 -3.78
N SER A 259 -21.78 -40.29 -4.12
CA SER A 259 -22.83 -39.94 -5.10
C SER A 259 -22.44 -40.29 -6.55
N GLY A 260 -21.15 -40.32 -6.88
CA GLY A 260 -20.66 -40.78 -8.19
C GLY A 260 -20.79 -42.29 -8.38
N ILE A 261 -20.63 -43.07 -7.31
CA ILE A 261 -20.73 -44.54 -7.31
C ILE A 261 -22.20 -45.00 -7.47
N THR A 262 -23.16 -44.22 -6.96
CA THR A 262 -24.59 -44.55 -7.04
C THR A 262 -25.20 -44.28 -8.43
N LYS A 263 -24.55 -43.52 -9.30
CA LYS A 263 -24.97 -43.29 -10.70
C LYS A 263 -24.49 -44.36 -11.69
N LEU A 264 -23.68 -45.32 -11.24
CA LEU A 264 -23.12 -46.41 -12.05
C LEU A 264 -23.71 -47.79 -11.70
N LYS A 265 -24.86 -47.83 -11.01
CA LYS A 265 -25.60 -49.06 -10.74
C LYS A 265 -26.90 -49.13 -11.53
#